data_AF-A0A956E9G2-F1
#
_entry.id   AF-A0A956E9G2-F1
#
_cell.length_a   1.000
_cell.length_b   1.000
_cell.length_c   1.000
_cell.angle_alpha   90.00
_cell.angle_beta   90.00
_cell.angle_gamma   90.00
#
_symmetry.space_group_name_H-M   'P 1'
#
loop_
_entity.id
_entity.type
_entity.pdbx_description
1 polymer ?
#
loop_
_entity_poly.entity_id
_entity_poly.type
_entity_poly.pdbx_seq_one_letter_code
_entity_poly.pdbx_strand_id
1 'polypeptide(L)'
;LIERGYEAHLWRLLENLSDPRLASARLEVAVELADPRSIRSLSLPADPALLDRLRWAKLLRIAGRFPEAQQAADELARDAEACEARAIAFSANILRANTALDSHQPQAARTLLEGLRPSSTSESVERDILLAVALGQCTEHAESVALAKRIEPRLSDLDDRNGDLRRGLGWVLYTAGAIRRARDVVRPLLAEKRAARLHGLGPARLLFLALGASFDCGELAETDIFLGRLRKMSGSAFQRAFTQFFDVQLMLARGRFREALEACPSVEAAAREYQRLDLLAAVQGARCKIAFAMGEPPSADLAPSGPSTSEHDDLHRLHHFAHRGAWGLDDAPPELAEAQHPEVAATAAYVFAFRALTHDDVEGAVAAAERGRKLARGSDYRLIELAALTTQLECELVSSADHAPLSRSLGEFESLAHALGLDWALQLAALVRLGGGLGNVDPLGLERLAESESPPVRRRARALLGEDIPLSRYEELLLEAQRRRSGVRIEVAPCSRGREAGGDLIPAGMDPRGSELWIAGRSTNLKSRPLLWRLLELLADSPGPVSKEDLIVRAWELDAYHPLRHDARLHTAVSAIRKTVGADQAVIQSTSEGYRMADNLLLRRLVSAD
;
A
#
# COMPACT_ATOMS: atom_id res chain seq x y z
N LEU A 1 -2.81 -37.29 18.87
CA LEU A 1 -2.34 -36.01 19.45
C LEU A 1 -2.13 -34.96 18.36
N ILE A 2 -1.42 -35.32 17.29
CA ILE A 2 -1.27 -34.50 16.06
C ILE A 2 -2.63 -34.02 15.53
N GLU A 3 -3.59 -34.91 15.31
CA GLU A 3 -4.94 -34.55 14.85
C GLU A 3 -5.71 -33.58 15.76
N ARG A 4 -5.22 -33.37 16.98
CA ARG A 4 -5.78 -32.45 17.99
C ARG A 4 -4.97 -31.16 18.15
N GLY A 5 -3.93 -30.92 17.33
CA GLY A 5 -3.12 -29.68 17.32
C GLY A 5 -2.02 -29.62 18.39
N TYR A 6 -1.49 -30.77 18.82
CA TYR A 6 -0.45 -30.82 19.88
C TYR A 6 0.96 -31.13 19.35
N GLU A 7 1.20 -31.00 18.05
CA GLU A 7 2.48 -31.33 17.40
C GLU A 7 3.69 -30.58 18.00
N ALA A 8 3.57 -29.30 18.35
CA ALA A 8 4.66 -28.56 18.99
C ALA A 8 5.00 -29.07 20.40
N HIS A 9 3.99 -29.49 21.17
CA HIS A 9 4.21 -30.10 22.48
C HIS A 9 4.79 -31.49 22.35
N LEU A 10 4.29 -32.27 21.39
CA LEU A 10 4.76 -33.61 21.10
C LEU A 10 6.21 -33.59 20.62
N TRP A 11 6.60 -32.61 19.80
CA TRP A 11 7.98 -32.43 19.36
C TRP A 11 8.94 -32.17 20.51
N ARG A 12 8.62 -31.25 21.43
CA ARG A 12 9.45 -30.99 22.62
C ARG A 12 9.69 -32.25 23.47
N LEU A 13 8.71 -33.16 23.49
CA LEU A 13 8.84 -34.44 24.18
C LEU A 13 9.69 -35.44 23.40
N LEU A 14 9.66 -35.41 22.07
CA LEU A 14 10.30 -36.41 21.21
C LEU A 14 11.70 -36.01 20.72
N GLU A 15 12.01 -34.71 20.56
CA GLU A 15 13.21 -34.24 19.87
C GLU A 15 14.52 -34.70 20.55
N ASN A 16 14.51 -34.78 21.88
CA ASN A 16 15.67 -35.17 22.68
C ASN A 16 15.73 -36.68 22.94
N LEU A 17 14.77 -37.46 22.44
CA LEU A 17 14.74 -38.91 22.61
C LEU A 17 15.44 -39.59 21.42
N SER A 18 16.59 -40.21 21.69
CA SER A 18 17.38 -40.92 20.67
C SER A 18 16.92 -42.37 20.41
N ASP A 19 15.78 -42.80 20.98
CA ASP A 19 15.27 -44.17 20.79
C ASP A 19 14.91 -44.42 19.31
N PRO A 20 15.54 -45.41 18.64
CA PRO A 20 15.24 -45.75 17.25
C PRO A 20 13.77 -46.09 17.00
N ARG A 21 13.05 -46.65 17.99
CA ARG A 21 11.62 -47.01 17.89
C ARG A 21 10.72 -45.78 17.73
N LEU A 22 11.21 -44.61 18.11
CA LEU A 22 10.49 -43.34 17.98
C LEU A 22 10.85 -42.59 16.69
N ALA A 23 11.71 -43.13 15.82
CA ALA A 23 12.14 -42.45 14.59
C ALA A 23 10.96 -42.10 13.67
N SER A 24 10.05 -43.05 13.37
CA SER A 24 8.89 -42.79 12.53
C SER A 24 7.94 -41.75 13.13
N ALA A 25 7.72 -41.79 14.45
CA ALA A 25 6.89 -40.80 15.15
C ALA A 25 7.53 -39.40 15.12
N ARG A 26 8.85 -39.31 15.29
CA ARG A 26 9.60 -38.05 15.15
C ARG A 26 9.47 -37.48 13.73
N LEU A 27 9.60 -38.32 12.70
CA LEU A 27 9.40 -37.91 11.30
C LEU A 27 7.99 -37.39 11.06
N GLU A 28 6.97 -38.08 11.56
CA GLU A 28 5.57 -37.66 11.43
C GLU A 28 5.33 -36.29 12.07
N VAL A 29 5.78 -36.09 13.31
CA VAL A 29 5.63 -34.81 14.01
C VAL A 29 6.42 -33.70 13.33
N ALA A 30 7.62 -34.00 12.83
CA ALA A 30 8.44 -33.02 12.12
C ALA A 30 7.79 -32.56 10.81
N VAL A 31 7.17 -33.47 10.04
CA VAL A 31 6.44 -33.12 8.82
C VAL A 31 5.27 -32.18 9.13
N GLU A 32 4.53 -32.46 10.20
CA GLU A 32 3.37 -31.66 10.61
C GLU A 32 3.75 -30.28 11.17
N LEU A 33 4.88 -30.20 11.88
CA LEU A 33 5.48 -28.92 12.26
C LEU A 33 5.99 -28.14 11.06
N ALA A 34 6.54 -28.85 10.08
CA ALA A 34 7.18 -28.32 8.89
C ALA A 34 8.19 -27.19 9.22
N ASP A 35 8.99 -27.44 10.25
CA ASP A 35 10.17 -26.64 10.60
C ASP A 35 11.38 -27.15 9.81
N PRO A 36 11.97 -26.33 8.90
CA PRO A 36 13.18 -26.67 8.15
C PRO A 36 14.35 -27.13 9.03
N ARG A 37 14.42 -26.67 10.29
CA ARG A 37 15.54 -26.97 11.21
C ARG A 37 15.46 -28.38 11.78
N SER A 38 14.26 -28.96 11.85
CA SER A 38 14.02 -30.30 12.41
C SER A 38 14.82 -31.38 11.69
N ILE A 39 15.10 -31.22 10.39
CA ILE A 39 15.86 -32.20 9.61
C ILE A 39 17.29 -32.41 10.12
N ARG A 40 17.88 -31.40 10.80
CA ARG A 40 19.28 -31.46 11.29
C ARG A 40 19.47 -32.48 12.41
N SER A 41 18.41 -32.78 13.15
CA SER A 41 18.42 -33.71 14.29
C SER A 41 17.74 -35.03 13.99
N LEU A 42 17.30 -35.24 12.75
CA LEU A 42 16.54 -36.42 12.33
C LEU A 42 17.37 -37.30 11.41
N SER A 43 17.16 -38.60 11.53
CA SER A 43 17.70 -39.62 10.63
C SER A 43 16.58 -40.54 10.20
N LEU A 44 16.66 -41.06 8.96
CA LEU A 44 15.83 -42.19 8.55
C LEU A 44 16.08 -43.40 9.47
N PRO A 45 15.04 -44.18 9.78
CA PRO A 45 15.21 -45.50 10.38
C PRO A 45 16.14 -46.39 9.53
N ALA A 46 16.82 -47.35 10.17
CA ALA A 46 17.76 -48.24 9.48
C ALA A 46 17.08 -49.11 8.39
N ASP A 47 15.84 -49.52 8.62
CA ASP A 47 14.98 -50.19 7.64
C ASP A 47 13.68 -49.37 7.52
N PRO A 48 13.68 -48.31 6.70
CA PRO A 48 12.59 -47.35 6.68
C PRO A 48 11.42 -47.89 5.87
N ALA A 49 10.24 -47.93 6.48
CA ALA A 49 9.00 -48.20 5.76
C ALA A 49 8.78 -47.15 4.64
N LEU A 50 8.04 -47.51 3.59
CA LEU A 50 7.73 -46.59 2.48
C LEU A 50 7.10 -45.27 2.95
N LEU A 51 6.30 -45.30 4.02
CA LEU A 51 5.70 -44.11 4.61
C LEU A 51 6.74 -43.20 5.29
N ASP A 52 7.78 -43.76 5.91
CA ASP A 52 8.86 -42.99 6.51
C ASP A 52 9.75 -42.33 5.45
N ARG A 53 9.99 -43.03 4.33
CA ARG A 53 10.64 -42.47 3.15
C ARG A 53 9.83 -41.31 2.55
N LEU A 54 8.50 -41.43 2.48
CA LEU A 54 7.62 -40.35 2.05
C LEU A 54 7.73 -39.12 2.96
N ARG A 55 7.70 -39.34 4.29
CA ARG A 55 7.84 -38.27 5.29
C ARG A 55 9.22 -37.61 5.20
N TRP A 56 10.27 -38.39 5.01
CA TRP A 56 11.62 -37.88 4.81
C TRP A 56 11.73 -37.00 3.56
N ALA A 57 11.21 -37.46 2.42
CA ALA A 57 11.20 -36.68 1.18
C ALA A 57 10.38 -35.38 1.34
N LYS A 58 9.26 -35.40 2.07
CA LYS A 58 8.50 -34.19 2.44
C LYS A 58 9.33 -33.22 3.27
N LEU A 59 10.09 -33.71 4.26
CA LEU A 59 10.98 -32.88 5.10
C LEU A 59 12.11 -32.25 4.28
N LEU A 60 12.73 -33.00 3.36
CA LEU A 60 13.74 -32.46 2.46
C LEU A 60 13.18 -31.30 1.64
N ARG A 61 11.97 -31.45 1.09
CA ARG A 61 11.29 -30.36 0.37
C ARG A 61 11.01 -29.16 1.27
N ILE A 62 10.43 -29.39 2.45
CA ILE A 62 10.16 -28.32 3.44
C ILE A 62 11.46 -27.58 3.82
N ALA A 63 12.58 -28.29 3.89
CA ALA A 63 13.89 -27.72 4.18
C ALA A 63 14.57 -27.03 2.98
N GLY A 64 13.92 -26.96 1.81
CA GLY A 64 14.48 -26.36 0.60
C GLY A 64 15.58 -27.20 -0.08
N ARG A 65 15.79 -28.45 0.35
CA ARG A 65 16.78 -29.37 -0.24
C ARG A 65 16.19 -30.05 -1.47
N PHE A 66 15.78 -29.25 -2.46
CA PHE A 66 14.97 -29.73 -3.58
C PHE A 66 15.61 -30.83 -4.42
N PRO A 67 16.92 -30.81 -4.76
CA PRO A 67 17.53 -31.91 -5.50
C PRO A 67 17.45 -33.26 -4.77
N GLU A 68 17.65 -33.23 -3.44
CA GLU A 68 17.59 -34.42 -2.61
C GLU A 68 16.14 -34.89 -2.39
N ALA A 69 15.21 -33.95 -2.24
CA ALA A 69 13.78 -34.25 -2.16
C ALA A 69 13.29 -34.91 -3.45
N GLN A 70 13.73 -34.39 -4.60
CA GLN A 70 13.40 -34.93 -5.92
C GLN A 70 13.94 -36.35 -6.06
N GLN A 71 15.22 -36.58 -5.76
CA GLN A 71 15.82 -37.92 -5.79
C GLN A 71 15.08 -38.89 -4.88
N ALA A 72 14.82 -38.50 -3.62
CA ALA A 72 14.12 -39.35 -2.67
C ALA A 72 12.68 -39.68 -3.12
N ALA A 73 11.99 -38.74 -3.75
CA ALA A 73 10.65 -38.93 -4.29
C ALA A 73 10.64 -39.79 -5.57
N ASP A 74 11.65 -39.67 -6.43
CA ASP A 74 11.84 -40.51 -7.63
C ASP A 74 12.11 -41.98 -7.25
N GLU A 75 13.01 -42.21 -6.28
CA GLU A 75 13.28 -43.54 -5.73
C GLU A 75 12.04 -44.15 -5.06
N LEU A 76 11.34 -43.36 -4.23
CA LEU A 76 10.13 -43.82 -3.56
C LEU A 76 9.01 -44.17 -4.54
N ALA A 77 8.81 -43.37 -5.60
CA ALA A 77 7.79 -43.65 -6.60
C ALA A 77 8.05 -45.01 -7.29
N ARG A 78 9.29 -45.26 -7.73
CA ARG A 78 9.69 -46.53 -8.35
C ARG A 78 9.50 -47.71 -7.41
N ASP A 79 9.95 -47.60 -6.17
CA ASP A 79 9.86 -48.69 -5.20
C ASP A 79 8.41 -48.97 -4.78
N ALA A 80 7.59 -47.92 -4.61
CA ALA A 80 6.18 -48.07 -4.29
C ALA A 80 5.39 -48.69 -5.45
N GLU A 81 5.73 -48.38 -6.71
CA GLU A 81 5.17 -49.04 -7.89
C GLU A 81 5.55 -50.52 -7.94
N ALA A 82 6.83 -50.85 -7.70
CA ALA A 82 7.32 -52.23 -7.68
C ALA A 82 6.68 -53.08 -6.57
N CYS A 83 6.34 -52.46 -5.44
CA CYS A 83 5.64 -53.11 -4.33
C CYS A 83 4.10 -53.02 -4.43
N GLU A 84 3.54 -52.56 -5.56
CA GLU A 84 2.10 -52.35 -5.77
C GLU A 84 1.41 -51.45 -4.70
N ALA A 85 2.19 -50.61 -4.02
CA ALA A 85 1.73 -49.69 -2.98
C ALA A 85 1.13 -48.42 -3.62
N ARG A 86 0.03 -48.57 -4.36
CA ARG A 86 -0.59 -47.54 -5.22
C ARG A 86 -0.77 -46.17 -4.58
N ALA A 87 -1.26 -46.11 -3.33
CA ALA A 87 -1.48 -44.85 -2.63
C ALA A 87 -0.17 -44.10 -2.30
N ILE A 88 0.90 -44.84 -1.98
CA ILE A 88 2.22 -44.25 -1.72
C ILE A 88 2.86 -43.83 -3.03
N ALA A 89 2.74 -44.62 -4.11
CA ALA A 89 3.20 -44.24 -5.43
C ALA A 89 2.53 -42.95 -5.93
N PHE A 90 1.22 -42.81 -5.74
CA PHE A 90 0.51 -41.56 -6.04
C PHE A 90 1.05 -40.39 -5.21
N SER A 91 1.17 -40.55 -3.89
CA SER A 91 1.71 -39.51 -2.99
C SER A 91 3.15 -39.11 -3.31
N ALA A 92 3.98 -40.07 -3.74
CA ALA A 92 5.35 -39.81 -4.18
C ALA A 92 5.37 -38.98 -5.47
N ASN A 93 4.52 -39.30 -6.44
CA ASN A 93 4.38 -38.51 -7.68
C ASN A 93 3.83 -37.10 -7.43
N ILE A 94 2.89 -36.95 -6.49
CA ILE A 94 2.43 -35.64 -6.02
C ILE A 94 3.59 -34.85 -5.38
N LEU A 95 4.45 -35.50 -4.61
CA LEU A 95 5.62 -34.85 -4.01
C LEU A 95 6.67 -34.44 -5.07
N ARG A 96 6.90 -35.27 -6.09
CA ARG A 96 7.75 -34.93 -7.26
C ARG A 96 7.22 -33.68 -7.96
N ALA A 97 5.92 -33.62 -8.23
CA ALA A 97 5.29 -32.46 -8.85
C ALA A 97 5.45 -31.18 -7.99
N ASN A 98 5.18 -31.27 -6.69
CA ASN A 98 5.40 -30.13 -5.77
C ASN A 98 6.87 -29.69 -5.73
N THR A 99 7.81 -30.63 -5.72
CA THR A 99 9.24 -30.32 -5.69
C THR A 99 9.68 -29.62 -6.98
N ALA A 100 9.15 -30.05 -8.14
CA ALA A 100 9.36 -29.37 -9.41
C ALA A 100 8.78 -27.95 -9.41
N LEU A 101 7.57 -27.74 -8.89
CA LEU A 101 6.97 -26.40 -8.74
C LEU A 101 7.81 -25.49 -7.83
N ASP A 102 8.24 -25.98 -6.67
CA ASP A 102 9.07 -25.22 -5.72
C ASP A 102 10.47 -24.94 -6.29
N SER A 103 10.93 -25.73 -7.26
CA SER A 103 12.22 -25.55 -7.96
C SER A 103 12.10 -24.77 -9.27
N HIS A 104 10.97 -24.07 -9.48
CA HIS A 104 10.69 -23.28 -10.69
C HIS A 104 10.72 -24.09 -12.00
N GLN A 105 10.23 -25.32 -11.98
CA GLN A 105 10.10 -26.20 -13.15
C GLN A 105 8.62 -26.55 -13.42
N PRO A 106 7.75 -25.55 -13.68
CA PRO A 106 6.31 -25.78 -13.77
C PRO A 106 5.91 -26.66 -14.96
N GLN A 107 6.65 -26.62 -16.09
CA GLN A 107 6.40 -27.50 -17.23
C GLN A 107 6.62 -28.98 -16.89
N ALA A 108 7.68 -29.28 -16.14
CA ALA A 108 7.97 -30.66 -15.70
C ALA A 108 6.89 -31.17 -14.74
N ALA A 109 6.45 -30.32 -13.81
CA ALA A 109 5.32 -30.63 -12.92
C ALA A 109 4.03 -30.89 -13.71
N ARG A 110 3.72 -30.04 -14.70
CA ARG A 110 2.55 -30.18 -15.58
C ARG A 110 2.55 -31.53 -16.30
N THR A 111 3.64 -31.86 -17.00
CA THR A 111 3.75 -33.14 -17.73
C THR A 111 3.57 -34.34 -16.80
N LEU A 112 4.17 -34.30 -15.61
CA LEU A 112 4.02 -35.36 -14.62
C LEU A 112 2.56 -35.50 -14.15
N LEU A 113 1.89 -34.39 -13.86
CA LEU A 113 0.51 -34.37 -13.36
C LEU A 113 -0.50 -34.82 -14.42
N GLU A 114 -0.34 -34.41 -15.68
CA GLU A 114 -1.19 -34.85 -16.81
C GLU A 114 -1.06 -36.37 -17.07
N GLY A 115 0.13 -36.93 -16.83
CA GLY A 115 0.41 -38.36 -16.91
C GLY A 115 -0.17 -39.17 -15.75
N LEU A 116 -0.42 -38.55 -14.60
CA LEU A 116 -0.82 -39.26 -13.37
C LEU A 116 -2.25 -39.82 -13.49
N ARG A 117 -2.45 -41.04 -12.97
CA ARG A 117 -3.74 -41.77 -13.01
C ARG A 117 -4.32 -41.95 -11.60
N PRO A 118 -5.19 -41.02 -11.15
CA PRO A 118 -5.89 -41.14 -9.88
C PRO A 118 -6.76 -42.40 -9.80
N SER A 119 -6.85 -43.00 -8.61
CA SER A 119 -7.74 -44.11 -8.26
C SER A 119 -9.05 -43.66 -7.61
N SER A 120 -9.11 -42.42 -7.10
CA SER A 120 -10.25 -41.89 -6.38
C SER A 120 -10.57 -40.45 -6.78
N THR A 121 -11.78 -39.98 -6.44
CA THR A 121 -12.16 -38.58 -6.63
C THR A 121 -11.24 -37.63 -5.87
N SER A 122 -10.84 -38.00 -4.65
CA SER A 122 -9.94 -37.19 -3.80
C SER A 122 -8.56 -37.03 -4.45
N GLU A 123 -7.94 -38.13 -4.88
CA GLU A 123 -6.66 -38.11 -5.61
C GLU A 123 -6.76 -37.30 -6.91
N SER A 124 -7.90 -37.43 -7.62
CA SER A 124 -8.13 -36.69 -8.85
C SER A 124 -8.26 -35.19 -8.59
N VAL A 125 -8.86 -34.78 -7.47
CA VAL A 125 -8.92 -33.39 -7.05
C VAL A 125 -7.53 -32.89 -6.62
N GLU A 126 -6.78 -33.66 -5.83
CA GLU A 126 -5.42 -33.30 -5.40
C GLU A 126 -4.48 -33.06 -6.59
N ARG A 127 -4.50 -33.98 -7.58
CA ARG A 127 -3.77 -33.83 -8.83
C ARG A 127 -4.18 -32.56 -9.57
N ASP A 128 -5.49 -32.33 -9.73
CA ASP A 128 -6.00 -31.20 -10.51
C ASP A 128 -5.72 -29.85 -9.84
N ILE A 129 -5.69 -29.79 -8.51
CA ILE A 129 -5.25 -28.61 -7.76
C ILE A 129 -3.80 -28.28 -8.12
N LEU A 130 -2.89 -29.25 -8.05
CA LEU A 130 -1.48 -29.01 -8.39
C LEU A 130 -1.29 -28.72 -9.88
N LEU A 131 -2.10 -29.32 -10.75
CA LEU A 131 -2.06 -29.02 -12.18
C LEU A 131 -2.49 -27.57 -12.43
N ALA A 132 -3.48 -27.07 -11.69
CA ALA A 132 -3.88 -25.67 -11.76
C ALA A 132 -2.77 -24.73 -11.24
N VAL A 133 -2.02 -25.11 -10.20
CA VAL A 133 -0.83 -24.35 -9.77
C VAL A 133 0.21 -24.33 -10.89
N ALA A 134 0.50 -25.48 -11.50
CA ALA A 134 1.46 -25.59 -12.60
C ALA A 134 1.06 -24.69 -13.79
N LEU A 135 -0.22 -24.73 -14.20
CA LEU A 135 -0.75 -23.84 -15.25
C LEU A 135 -0.60 -22.37 -14.88
N GLY A 136 -0.86 -21.99 -13.63
CA GLY A 136 -0.66 -20.63 -13.14
C GLY A 136 0.80 -20.17 -13.26
N GLN A 137 1.75 -21.01 -12.84
CA GLN A 137 3.19 -20.74 -12.97
C GLN A 137 3.69 -20.80 -14.42
N CYS A 138 2.98 -21.50 -15.30
CA CYS A 138 3.17 -21.48 -16.75
C CYS A 138 2.48 -20.28 -17.43
N THR A 139 1.99 -19.29 -16.66
CA THR A 139 1.32 -18.06 -17.17
C THR A 139 -0.07 -18.28 -17.77
N GLU A 140 -0.56 -19.52 -17.75
CA GLU A 140 -1.86 -19.93 -18.29
C GLU A 140 -2.97 -19.67 -17.24
N HIS A 141 -3.02 -18.45 -16.69
CA HIS A 141 -3.92 -18.09 -15.58
C HIS A 141 -5.40 -18.35 -15.89
N ALA A 142 -5.83 -18.10 -17.13
CA ALA A 142 -7.20 -18.37 -17.56
C ALA A 142 -7.53 -19.88 -17.49
N GLU A 143 -6.59 -20.74 -17.88
CA GLU A 143 -6.75 -22.19 -17.80
C GLU A 143 -6.69 -22.69 -16.35
N SER A 144 -5.79 -22.12 -15.54
CA SER A 144 -5.71 -22.37 -14.10
C SER A 144 -7.05 -22.08 -13.40
N VAL A 145 -7.65 -20.90 -13.65
CA VAL A 145 -8.97 -20.53 -13.12
C VAL A 145 -10.07 -21.44 -13.66
N ALA A 146 -10.03 -21.79 -14.95
CA ALA A 146 -11.02 -22.70 -15.54
C ALA A 146 -10.94 -24.10 -14.91
N LEU A 147 -9.73 -24.60 -14.61
CA LEU A 147 -9.54 -25.86 -13.92
C LEU A 147 -10.01 -25.77 -12.45
N ALA A 148 -9.67 -24.69 -11.75
CA ALA A 148 -10.16 -24.43 -10.38
C ALA A 148 -11.70 -24.46 -10.31
N LYS A 149 -12.39 -23.83 -11.27
CA LYS A 149 -13.86 -23.87 -11.40
C LYS A 149 -14.41 -25.28 -11.59
N ARG A 150 -13.70 -26.16 -12.30
CA ARG A 150 -14.09 -27.56 -12.47
C ARG A 150 -13.85 -28.40 -11.22
N ILE A 151 -12.92 -27.99 -10.36
CA ILE A 151 -12.61 -28.66 -9.08
C ILE A 151 -13.68 -28.36 -8.03
N GLU A 152 -14.18 -27.12 -7.95
CA GLU A 152 -15.19 -26.64 -6.99
C GLU A 152 -16.35 -27.63 -6.72
N PRO A 153 -17.13 -28.09 -7.73
CA PRO A 153 -18.25 -29.00 -7.49
C PRO A 153 -17.79 -30.35 -6.94
N ARG A 154 -16.71 -30.92 -7.51
CA ARG A 154 -16.17 -32.22 -7.10
C ARG A 154 -15.66 -32.21 -5.66
N LEU A 155 -15.15 -31.07 -5.20
CA LEU A 155 -14.68 -30.89 -3.83
C LEU A 155 -15.84 -30.74 -2.84
N SER A 156 -16.99 -30.26 -3.30
CA SER A 156 -18.21 -30.13 -2.50
C SER A 156 -18.85 -31.50 -2.22
N ASP A 157 -18.65 -32.45 -3.12
CA ASP A 157 -19.11 -33.85 -3.00
C ASP A 157 -18.22 -34.71 -2.07
N LEU A 158 -17.05 -34.21 -1.64
CA LEU A 158 -16.15 -34.91 -0.74
C LEU A 158 -16.49 -34.60 0.73
N ASP A 159 -16.24 -35.56 1.65
CA ASP A 159 -16.45 -35.40 3.10
C ASP A 159 -15.80 -34.11 3.63
N ASP A 160 -16.36 -33.52 4.69
CA ASP A 160 -15.91 -32.27 5.31
C ASP A 160 -14.47 -32.33 5.87
N ARG A 161 -13.87 -33.52 5.89
CA ARG A 161 -12.48 -33.74 6.30
C ARG A 161 -11.43 -33.28 5.27
N ASN A 162 -11.83 -32.79 4.10
CA ASN A 162 -10.92 -32.39 3.01
C ASN A 162 -10.45 -30.92 3.09
N GLY A 163 -10.20 -30.41 4.30
CA GLY A 163 -9.77 -29.02 4.52
C GLY A 163 -8.47 -28.64 3.79
N ASP A 164 -7.54 -29.58 3.64
CA ASP A 164 -6.29 -29.34 2.89
C ASP A 164 -6.51 -29.16 1.38
N LEU A 165 -7.45 -29.90 0.79
CA LEU A 165 -7.82 -29.73 -0.62
C LEU A 165 -8.58 -28.42 -0.84
N ARG A 166 -9.48 -28.03 0.08
CA ARG A 166 -10.16 -26.73 0.05
C ARG A 166 -9.17 -25.57 0.19
N ARG A 167 -8.18 -25.68 1.09
CA ARG A 167 -7.06 -24.73 1.16
C ARG A 167 -6.26 -24.70 -0.15
N GLY A 168 -5.96 -25.86 -0.74
CA GLY A 168 -5.23 -25.97 -2.01
C GLY A 168 -5.96 -25.27 -3.16
N LEU A 169 -7.29 -25.45 -3.27
CA LEU A 169 -8.12 -24.72 -4.21
C LEU A 169 -8.07 -23.20 -3.97
N GLY A 170 -8.16 -22.78 -2.71
CA GLY A 170 -7.99 -21.36 -2.34
C GLY A 170 -6.64 -20.79 -2.77
N TRP A 171 -5.55 -21.56 -2.58
CA TRP A 171 -4.21 -21.16 -3.00
C TRP A 171 -4.12 -21.00 -4.52
N VAL A 172 -4.62 -21.96 -5.29
CA VAL A 172 -4.69 -21.88 -6.76
C VAL A 172 -5.41 -20.62 -7.21
N LEU A 173 -6.61 -20.38 -6.67
CA LEU A 173 -7.41 -19.21 -7.03
C LEU A 173 -6.68 -17.91 -6.68
N TYR A 174 -5.97 -17.86 -5.56
CA TYR A 174 -5.17 -16.71 -5.15
C TYR A 174 -4.03 -16.44 -6.13
N THR A 175 -3.20 -17.45 -6.40
CA THR A 175 -2.06 -17.35 -7.35
C THR A 175 -2.47 -17.14 -8.82
N ALA A 176 -3.74 -17.43 -9.15
CA ALA A 176 -4.28 -17.16 -10.48
C ALA A 176 -4.95 -15.77 -10.57
N GLY A 177 -4.90 -14.96 -9.51
CA GLY A 177 -5.49 -13.62 -9.44
C GLY A 177 -7.02 -13.60 -9.32
N ALA A 178 -7.65 -14.69 -8.90
CA ALA A 178 -9.09 -14.78 -8.62
C ALA A 178 -9.39 -14.54 -7.13
N ILE A 179 -8.97 -13.37 -6.62
CA ILE A 179 -8.81 -13.09 -5.18
C ILE A 179 -10.11 -13.24 -4.39
N ARG A 180 -11.22 -12.67 -4.87
CA ARG A 180 -12.52 -12.79 -4.18
C ARG A 180 -12.97 -14.25 -4.06
N ARG A 181 -12.79 -15.05 -5.11
CA ARG A 181 -13.14 -16.48 -5.09
C ARG A 181 -12.22 -17.27 -4.15
N ALA A 182 -10.92 -16.94 -4.13
CA ALA A 182 -9.99 -17.52 -3.16
C ALA A 182 -10.44 -17.26 -1.71
N ARG A 183 -10.82 -16.01 -1.40
CA ARG A 183 -11.37 -15.63 -0.09
C ARG A 183 -12.64 -16.41 0.23
N ASP A 184 -13.59 -16.48 -0.70
CA ASP A 184 -14.88 -17.16 -0.50
C ASP A 184 -14.70 -18.67 -0.22
N VAL A 185 -13.70 -19.31 -0.82
CA VAL A 185 -13.35 -20.72 -0.56
C VAL A 185 -12.68 -20.91 0.80
N VAL A 186 -11.81 -19.99 1.19
CA VAL A 186 -10.97 -20.12 2.39
C VAL A 186 -11.69 -19.70 3.67
N ARG A 187 -12.54 -18.67 3.60
CA ARG A 187 -13.22 -18.09 4.77
C ARG A 187 -14.07 -19.09 5.56
N PRO A 188 -14.86 -20.00 4.94
CA PRO A 188 -15.61 -21.02 5.67
C PRO A 188 -14.71 -21.96 6.48
N LEU A 189 -13.51 -22.29 5.97
CA LEU A 189 -12.56 -23.18 6.65
C LEU A 189 -12.10 -22.61 7.99
N LEU A 190 -12.06 -21.28 8.13
CA LEU A 190 -11.69 -20.62 9.39
C LEU A 190 -12.80 -20.61 10.43
N ALA A 191 -14.06 -20.84 10.03
CA ALA A 191 -15.20 -20.91 10.93
C ALA A 191 -15.44 -22.32 11.50
N GLU A 192 -14.85 -23.35 10.90
CA GLU A 192 -14.95 -24.73 11.37
C GLU A 192 -14.29 -24.89 12.76
N LYS A 193 -14.93 -25.64 13.68
CA LYS A 193 -14.47 -25.82 15.08
C LYS A 193 -13.04 -26.38 15.21
N ARG A 194 -12.55 -27.08 14.17
CA ARG A 194 -11.18 -27.58 14.10
C ARG A 194 -10.19 -26.44 13.88
N ALA A 195 -10.59 -25.41 13.12
CA ALA A 195 -9.79 -24.23 12.88
C ALA A 195 -9.66 -23.28 14.09
N ALA A 196 -10.61 -23.35 15.02
CA ALA A 196 -10.62 -22.57 16.24
C ALA A 196 -9.62 -23.04 17.32
N ARG A 197 -9.03 -24.25 17.17
CA ARG A 197 -8.13 -24.87 18.18
C ARG A 197 -6.66 -24.94 17.75
N LEU A 198 -6.31 -24.21 16.71
CA LEU A 198 -5.12 -24.50 15.94
C LEU A 198 -3.84 -23.93 16.56
N HIS A 199 -2.99 -24.81 17.05
CA HIS A 199 -1.53 -24.64 17.01
C HIS A 199 -1.02 -25.39 15.76
N GLY A 200 0.13 -25.00 15.20
CA GLY A 200 0.76 -25.71 14.06
C GLY A 200 0.83 -24.95 12.72
N LEU A 201 1.51 -25.54 11.73
CA LEU A 201 1.80 -24.87 10.44
C LEU A 201 0.64 -24.93 9.43
N GLY A 202 -0.06 -26.05 9.28
CA GLY A 202 -1.24 -26.15 8.41
C GLY A 202 -2.28 -25.05 8.67
N PRO A 203 -2.61 -24.79 9.94
CA PRO A 203 -3.37 -23.63 10.40
C PRO A 203 -2.83 -22.26 10.02
N ALA A 204 -1.53 -22.05 10.24
CA ALA A 204 -0.88 -20.79 9.92
C ALA A 204 -0.92 -20.53 8.41
N ARG A 205 -0.72 -21.57 7.58
CA ARG A 205 -0.85 -21.49 6.11
C ARG A 205 -2.26 -21.08 5.67
N LEU A 206 -3.29 -21.66 6.29
CA LEU A 206 -4.67 -21.27 6.01
C LEU A 206 -4.92 -19.80 6.40
N LEU A 207 -4.42 -19.37 7.56
CA LEU A 207 -4.53 -17.98 8.00
C LEU A 207 -3.73 -17.02 7.10
N PHE A 208 -2.53 -17.38 6.63
CA PHE A 208 -1.76 -16.55 5.69
C PHE A 208 -2.50 -16.34 4.37
N LEU A 209 -3.08 -17.41 3.82
CA LEU A 209 -3.87 -17.32 2.59
C LEU A 209 -5.12 -16.47 2.79
N ALA A 210 -5.84 -16.65 3.90
CA ALA A 210 -7.01 -15.84 4.22
C ALA A 210 -6.66 -14.37 4.43
N LEU A 211 -5.54 -14.11 5.12
CA LEU A 211 -5.01 -12.78 5.36
C LEU A 211 -4.65 -12.07 4.06
N GLY A 212 -3.89 -12.73 3.17
CA GLY A 212 -3.54 -12.19 1.85
C GLY A 212 -4.78 -11.90 1.01
N ALA A 213 -5.67 -12.89 0.84
CA ALA A 213 -6.88 -12.73 0.04
C ALA A 213 -7.82 -11.64 0.60
N SER A 214 -7.97 -11.52 1.92
CA SER A 214 -8.76 -10.44 2.53
C SER A 214 -8.07 -9.08 2.36
N PHE A 215 -6.75 -8.99 2.51
CA PHE A 215 -6.00 -7.76 2.32
C PHE A 215 -6.15 -7.24 0.89
N ASP A 216 -5.94 -8.10 -0.11
CA ASP A 216 -6.01 -7.75 -1.53
C ASP A 216 -7.43 -7.38 -1.97
N CYS A 217 -8.45 -8.04 -1.39
CA CYS A 217 -9.86 -7.66 -1.53
C CYS A 217 -10.23 -6.36 -0.79
N GLY A 218 -9.32 -5.73 -0.05
CA GLY A 218 -9.57 -4.50 0.69
C GLY A 218 -10.37 -4.67 1.98
N GLU A 219 -10.45 -5.89 2.51
CA GLU A 219 -11.21 -6.25 3.71
C GLU A 219 -10.33 -6.04 4.96
N LEU A 220 -9.93 -4.79 5.20
CA LEU A 220 -8.88 -4.45 6.17
C LEU A 220 -9.26 -4.83 7.61
N ALA A 221 -10.54 -4.72 7.97
CA ALA A 221 -11.02 -5.14 9.29
C ALA A 221 -10.92 -6.67 9.50
N GLU A 222 -11.22 -7.46 8.47
CA GLU A 222 -11.06 -8.92 8.50
C GLU A 222 -9.57 -9.29 8.53
N THR A 223 -8.75 -8.55 7.80
CA THR A 223 -7.29 -8.70 7.78
C THR A 223 -6.70 -8.49 9.18
N ASP A 224 -7.12 -7.46 9.92
CA ASP A 224 -6.70 -7.25 11.32
C ASP A 224 -7.06 -8.43 12.23
N ILE A 225 -8.25 -9.01 12.06
CA ILE A 225 -8.71 -10.16 12.85
C ILE A 225 -7.79 -11.36 12.61
N PHE A 226 -7.48 -11.66 11.34
CA PHE A 226 -6.59 -12.78 11.00
C PHE A 226 -5.16 -12.52 11.45
N LEU A 227 -4.68 -11.29 11.34
CA LEU A 227 -3.34 -10.92 11.80
C LEU A 227 -3.22 -11.03 13.33
N GLY A 228 -4.24 -10.59 14.06
CA GLY A 228 -4.32 -10.75 15.52
C GLY A 228 -4.34 -12.22 15.96
N ARG A 229 -4.90 -13.13 15.16
CA ARG A 229 -4.82 -14.58 15.40
C ARG A 229 -3.42 -15.11 15.12
N LEU A 230 -2.81 -14.72 14.00
CA LEU A 230 -1.44 -15.11 13.64
C LEU A 230 -0.42 -14.68 14.70
N ARG A 231 -0.51 -13.46 15.23
CA ARG A 231 0.36 -12.96 16.32
C ARG A 231 0.35 -13.86 17.56
N LYS A 232 -0.80 -14.45 17.90
CA LYS A 232 -0.93 -15.40 19.03
C LYS A 232 -0.30 -16.76 18.72
N MET A 233 -0.08 -17.07 17.45
CA MET A 233 0.48 -18.33 16.97
C MET A 233 1.96 -18.25 16.59
N SER A 234 2.57 -17.05 16.53
CA SER A 234 3.92 -16.79 15.99
C SER A 234 5.07 -17.39 16.82
N GLY A 235 5.13 -18.71 16.94
CA GLY A 235 6.20 -19.44 17.61
C GLY A 235 7.46 -19.55 16.75
N SER A 236 7.31 -19.74 15.44
CA SER A 236 8.43 -19.81 14.49
C SER A 236 8.78 -18.42 13.95
N ALA A 237 10.06 -18.15 13.64
CA ALA A 237 10.41 -16.86 13.07
C ALA A 237 9.98 -16.68 11.60
N PHE A 238 9.72 -17.76 10.85
CA PHE A 238 9.00 -17.69 9.57
C PHE A 238 7.62 -17.05 9.73
N GLN A 239 6.84 -17.52 10.72
CA GLN A 239 5.53 -16.93 11.01
C GLN A 239 5.67 -15.47 11.47
N ARG A 240 6.71 -15.15 12.24
CA ARG A 240 7.00 -13.76 12.64
C ARG A 240 7.30 -12.88 11.44
N ALA A 241 8.16 -13.31 10.50
CA ALA A 241 8.50 -12.55 9.30
C ALA A 241 7.26 -12.20 8.47
N PHE A 242 6.40 -13.19 8.20
CA PHE A 242 5.14 -12.96 7.49
C PHE A 242 4.16 -12.08 8.26
N THR A 243 4.02 -12.29 9.57
CA THR A 243 3.14 -11.46 10.42
C THR A 243 3.60 -10.01 10.39
N GLN A 244 4.90 -9.76 10.56
CA GLN A 244 5.49 -8.42 10.51
C GLN A 244 5.39 -7.79 9.11
N PHE A 245 5.53 -8.58 8.04
CA PHE A 245 5.31 -8.09 6.68
C PHE A 245 3.88 -7.56 6.49
N PHE A 246 2.87 -8.30 6.93
CA PHE A 246 1.48 -7.83 6.85
C PHE A 246 1.17 -6.68 7.81
N ASP A 247 1.88 -6.56 8.94
CA ASP A 247 1.83 -5.35 9.77
C ASP A 247 2.25 -4.12 8.94
N VAL A 248 3.38 -4.21 8.23
CA VAL A 248 3.86 -3.14 7.33
C VAL A 248 2.84 -2.84 6.24
N GLN A 249 2.28 -3.86 5.57
CA GLN A 249 1.30 -3.66 4.50
C GLN A 249 0.02 -2.99 5.00
N LEU A 250 -0.50 -3.35 6.17
CA LEU A 250 -1.67 -2.71 6.77
C LEU A 250 -1.38 -1.27 7.22
N MET A 251 -0.22 -1.01 7.80
CA MET A 251 0.20 0.35 8.15
C MET A 251 0.28 1.21 6.90
N LEU A 252 0.89 0.70 5.82
CA LEU A 252 0.98 1.37 4.53
C LEU A 252 -0.40 1.65 3.93
N ALA A 253 -1.29 0.64 3.89
CA ALA A 253 -2.65 0.79 3.38
C ALA A 253 -3.45 1.85 4.14
N ARG A 254 -3.18 2.03 5.44
CA ARG A 254 -3.82 3.03 6.31
C ARG A 254 -3.13 4.39 6.33
N GLY A 255 -2.06 4.59 5.57
CA GLY A 255 -1.31 5.85 5.53
C GLY A 255 -0.43 6.10 6.76
N ARG A 256 -0.11 5.07 7.55
CA ARG A 256 0.81 5.13 8.71
C ARG A 256 2.26 4.93 8.25
N PHE A 257 2.73 5.80 7.35
CA PHE A 257 4.00 5.61 6.62
C PHE A 257 5.24 5.56 7.52
N ARG A 258 5.31 6.42 8.54
CA ARG A 258 6.46 6.46 9.47
C ARG A 258 6.59 5.16 10.27
N GLU A 259 5.48 4.67 10.81
CA GLU A 259 5.46 3.42 11.56
C GLU A 259 5.78 2.22 10.68
N ALA A 260 5.26 2.22 9.44
CA ALA A 260 5.60 1.20 8.45
C ALA A 260 7.12 1.19 8.17
N LEU A 261 7.74 2.36 8.02
CA LEU A 261 9.19 2.50 7.78
C LEU A 261 10.01 1.95 8.94
N GLU A 262 9.62 2.28 10.17
CA GLU A 262 10.28 1.81 11.40
C GLU A 262 10.20 0.28 11.56
N ALA A 263 9.14 -0.34 11.03
CA ALA A 263 8.95 -1.79 11.07
C ALA A 263 9.71 -2.56 9.98
N CYS A 264 10.05 -1.93 8.85
CA CYS A 264 10.73 -2.57 7.71
C CYS A 264 12.05 -3.30 8.09
N PRO A 265 12.98 -2.73 8.88
CA PRO A 265 14.24 -3.40 9.22
C PRO A 265 14.07 -4.75 9.91
N SER A 266 13.04 -4.90 10.76
CA SER A 266 12.75 -6.19 11.41
C SER A 266 12.31 -7.24 10.40
N VAL A 267 11.47 -6.87 9.43
CA VAL A 267 11.01 -7.76 8.36
C VAL A 267 12.18 -8.19 7.49
N GLU A 268 13.07 -7.26 7.12
CA GLU A 268 14.24 -7.57 6.31
C GLU A 268 15.21 -8.52 7.03
N ALA A 269 15.48 -8.29 8.31
CA ALA A 269 16.34 -9.16 9.11
C ALA A 269 15.77 -10.59 9.16
N ALA A 270 14.45 -10.71 9.38
CA ALA A 270 13.77 -11.99 9.38
C ALA A 270 13.75 -12.65 7.99
N ALA A 271 13.55 -11.89 6.91
CA ALA A 271 13.60 -12.41 5.54
C ALA A 271 15.00 -12.98 5.20
N ARG A 272 16.08 -12.26 5.57
CA ARG A 272 17.46 -12.70 5.36
C ARG A 272 17.82 -13.94 6.17
N GLU A 273 17.43 -14.02 7.45
CA GLU A 273 17.69 -15.19 8.31
C GLU A 273 17.14 -16.49 7.70
N TYR A 274 16.01 -16.39 6.98
CA TYR A 274 15.30 -17.53 6.40
C TYR A 274 15.45 -17.66 4.88
N GLN A 275 16.34 -16.88 4.27
CA GLN A 275 16.59 -16.90 2.82
C GLN A 275 15.31 -16.70 1.99
N ARG A 276 14.39 -15.86 2.47
CA ARG A 276 13.13 -15.52 1.80
C ARG A 276 13.30 -14.28 0.95
N LEU A 277 13.89 -14.48 -0.22
CA LEU A 277 14.16 -13.41 -1.18
C LEU A 277 12.88 -12.71 -1.66
N ASP A 278 11.78 -13.44 -1.78
CA ASP A 278 10.47 -12.90 -2.13
C ASP A 278 9.93 -11.91 -1.08
N LEU A 279 10.02 -12.24 0.21
CA LEU A 279 9.66 -11.32 1.29
C LEU A 279 10.59 -10.11 1.36
N LEU A 280 11.88 -10.31 1.07
CA LEU A 280 12.85 -9.22 1.00
C LEU A 280 12.48 -8.24 -0.12
N ALA A 281 12.18 -8.74 -1.32
CA ALA A 281 11.72 -7.91 -2.44
C ALA A 281 10.42 -7.17 -2.10
N ALA A 282 9.45 -7.87 -1.49
CA ALA A 282 8.18 -7.28 -1.09
C ALA A 282 8.34 -6.11 -0.10
N VAL A 283 9.22 -6.25 0.90
CA VAL A 283 9.49 -5.16 1.85
C VAL A 283 10.30 -4.02 1.23
N GLN A 284 11.23 -4.30 0.30
CA GLN A 284 11.91 -3.23 -0.45
C GLN A 284 10.92 -2.44 -1.33
N GLY A 285 9.98 -3.13 -2.00
CA GLY A 285 8.89 -2.47 -2.72
C GLY A 285 8.01 -1.60 -1.81
N ALA A 286 7.74 -2.03 -0.57
CA ALA A 286 7.05 -1.21 0.42
C ALA A 286 7.87 0.02 0.83
N ARG A 287 9.19 -0.10 1.00
CA ARG A 287 10.09 1.04 1.28
C ARG A 287 10.09 2.06 0.14
N CYS A 288 10.09 1.63 -1.12
CA CYS A 288 9.94 2.55 -2.27
C CYS A 288 8.60 3.33 -2.18
N LYS A 289 7.49 2.65 -1.88
CA LYS A 289 6.18 3.29 -1.70
C LYS A 289 6.17 4.29 -0.55
N ILE A 290 6.79 3.95 0.58
CA ILE A 290 6.92 4.83 1.74
C ILE A 290 7.78 6.06 1.42
N ALA A 291 8.97 5.87 0.86
CA ALA A 291 9.87 6.97 0.50
C ALA A 291 9.21 7.94 -0.49
N PHE A 292 8.51 7.40 -1.51
CA PHE A 292 7.72 8.19 -2.43
C PHE A 292 6.63 9.01 -1.72
N ALA A 293 5.83 8.40 -0.83
CA ALA A 293 4.79 9.10 -0.08
C ALA A 293 5.36 10.17 0.89
N MET A 294 6.53 9.92 1.46
CA MET A 294 7.25 10.85 2.33
C MET A 294 7.88 12.03 1.57
N GLY A 295 7.98 11.95 0.23
CA GLY A 295 8.66 12.95 -0.58
C GLY A 295 10.18 12.86 -0.47
N GLU A 296 10.72 11.68 -0.21
CA GLU A 296 12.16 11.45 -0.14
C GLU A 296 12.72 11.13 -1.53
N PRO A 297 13.94 11.60 -1.87
CA PRO A 297 14.58 11.27 -3.13
C PRO A 297 14.97 9.78 -3.19
N PRO A 298 15.09 9.18 -4.40
CA PRO A 298 15.49 7.80 -4.56
C PRO A 298 16.89 7.54 -3.98
N SER A 299 17.04 6.45 -3.23
CA SER A 299 18.33 5.99 -2.68
C SER A 299 18.84 4.76 -3.43
N ALA A 300 20.16 4.66 -3.60
CA ALA A 300 20.81 3.48 -4.16
C ALA A 300 20.54 2.21 -3.34
N ASP A 301 20.29 2.34 -2.03
CA ASP A 301 19.99 1.20 -1.15
C ASP A 301 18.66 0.50 -1.47
N LEU A 302 17.77 1.17 -2.20
CA LEU A 302 16.47 0.64 -2.61
C LEU A 302 16.48 0.05 -4.02
N ALA A 303 17.63 0.08 -4.71
CA ALA A 303 17.75 -0.43 -6.07
C ALA A 303 17.58 -1.96 -6.10
N PRO A 304 16.74 -2.50 -7.00
CA PRO A 304 16.63 -3.95 -7.22
C PRO A 304 17.99 -4.52 -7.66
N SER A 305 18.37 -5.68 -7.11
CA SER A 305 19.59 -6.39 -7.49
C SER A 305 19.31 -7.55 -8.45
N GLY A 306 20.10 -7.70 -9.51
CA GLY A 306 20.02 -8.84 -10.45
C GLY A 306 18.83 -8.79 -11.42
N PRO A 307 18.55 -9.87 -12.18
CA PRO A 307 17.34 -10.04 -12.98
C PRO A 307 16.11 -10.34 -12.10
N SER A 308 14.90 -10.16 -12.64
CA SER A 308 13.67 -10.55 -11.94
C SER A 308 13.58 -12.07 -11.79
N THR A 309 13.21 -12.55 -10.60
CA THR A 309 13.04 -13.98 -10.32
C THR A 309 11.67 -14.33 -9.76
N SER A 310 10.83 -13.33 -9.47
CA SER A 310 9.53 -13.51 -8.84
C SER A 310 8.60 -12.31 -9.07
N GLU A 311 7.31 -12.50 -8.87
CA GLU A 311 6.31 -11.42 -8.91
C GLU A 311 6.62 -10.29 -7.92
N HIS A 312 7.16 -10.62 -6.73
CA HIS A 312 7.56 -9.62 -5.74
C HIS A 312 8.77 -8.79 -6.19
N ASP A 313 9.70 -9.38 -6.94
CA ASP A 313 10.81 -8.63 -7.57
C ASP A 313 10.29 -7.68 -8.64
N ASP A 314 9.32 -8.13 -9.46
CA ASP A 314 8.67 -7.28 -10.47
C ASP A 314 7.97 -6.09 -9.82
N LEU A 315 7.20 -6.31 -8.74
CA LEU A 315 6.55 -5.25 -7.99
C LEU A 315 7.56 -4.28 -7.36
N HIS A 316 8.66 -4.78 -6.78
CA HIS A 316 9.74 -3.92 -6.26
C HIS A 316 10.34 -3.05 -7.37
N ARG A 317 10.67 -3.64 -8.53
CA ARG A 317 11.20 -2.92 -9.70
C ARG A 317 10.24 -1.85 -10.19
N LEU A 318 8.96 -2.16 -10.29
CA LEU A 318 7.92 -1.21 -10.69
C LEU A 318 7.83 -0.04 -9.72
N HIS A 319 7.79 -0.30 -8.40
CA HIS A 319 7.73 0.77 -7.40
C HIS A 319 9.01 1.62 -7.35
N HIS A 320 10.19 1.00 -7.50
CA HIS A 320 11.45 1.71 -7.63
C HIS A 320 11.48 2.58 -8.89
N PHE A 321 11.01 2.06 -10.02
CA PHE A 321 10.92 2.77 -11.30
C PHE A 321 9.95 3.97 -11.23
N ALA A 322 8.80 3.81 -10.58
CA ALA A 322 7.87 4.90 -10.30
C ALA A 322 8.51 5.97 -9.41
N HIS A 323 9.14 5.55 -8.31
CA HIS A 323 9.80 6.47 -7.38
C HIS A 323 10.88 7.29 -8.07
N ARG A 324 11.75 6.67 -8.87
CA ARG A 324 12.76 7.39 -9.66
C ARG A 324 12.17 8.32 -10.69
N GLY A 325 11.11 7.89 -11.37
CA GLY A 325 10.42 8.74 -12.34
C GLY A 325 9.75 9.97 -11.76
N ALA A 326 9.27 9.89 -10.51
CA ALA A 326 8.75 11.04 -9.80
C ALA A 326 9.73 12.20 -9.73
N TRP A 327 11.01 11.86 -9.65
CA TRP A 327 12.13 12.79 -9.52
C TRP A 327 12.77 13.14 -10.87
N GLY A 328 12.13 12.78 -11.99
CA GLY A 328 12.64 13.08 -13.33
C GLY A 328 13.92 12.32 -13.69
N LEU A 329 14.17 11.17 -13.06
CA LEU A 329 15.27 10.29 -13.43
C LEU A 329 14.84 9.38 -14.59
N ASP A 330 15.51 9.51 -15.73
CA ASP A 330 15.24 8.71 -16.92
C ASP A 330 15.91 7.35 -16.79
N ASP A 331 15.08 6.32 -16.59
CA ASP A 331 15.50 4.93 -16.60
C ASP A 331 14.71 4.21 -17.70
N ALA A 332 15.30 3.16 -18.27
CA ALA A 332 14.53 2.24 -19.10
C ALA A 332 13.42 1.57 -18.25
N PRO A 333 12.26 1.26 -18.85
CA PRO A 333 11.25 0.43 -18.18
C PRO A 333 11.89 -0.88 -17.70
N PRO A 334 11.54 -1.36 -16.49
CA PRO A 334 12.08 -2.62 -16.01
C PRO A 334 11.63 -3.76 -16.93
N GLU A 335 12.56 -4.67 -17.23
CA GLU A 335 12.21 -5.97 -17.79
C GLU A 335 11.40 -6.74 -16.73
N LEU A 336 10.11 -6.93 -17.03
CA LEU A 336 9.22 -7.77 -16.24
C LEU A 336 9.25 -9.17 -16.83
N ALA A 337 9.03 -10.21 -16.01
CA ALA A 337 8.85 -11.54 -16.56
C ALA A 337 7.70 -11.56 -17.59
N GLU A 338 7.82 -12.29 -18.70
CA GLU A 338 6.84 -12.39 -19.81
C GLU A 338 5.47 -12.99 -19.37
N ALA A 339 5.33 -13.25 -18.08
CA ALA A 339 4.30 -13.98 -17.36
C ALA A 339 3.50 -13.06 -16.44
N GLN A 340 2.77 -12.07 -16.96
CA GLN A 340 2.25 -11.03 -16.06
C GLN A 340 1.01 -11.50 -15.28
N HIS A 341 1.26 -11.96 -14.05
CA HIS A 341 0.26 -12.13 -13.00
C HIS A 341 -0.64 -10.88 -12.91
N PRO A 342 -1.97 -11.00 -12.68
CA PRO A 342 -2.88 -9.87 -12.77
C PRO A 342 -2.53 -8.67 -11.86
N GLU A 343 -1.97 -8.92 -10.67
CA GLU A 343 -1.48 -7.86 -9.78
C GLU A 343 -0.30 -7.09 -10.40
N VAL A 344 0.66 -7.79 -10.99
CA VAL A 344 1.84 -7.20 -11.64
C VAL A 344 1.38 -6.42 -12.87
N ALA A 345 0.48 -6.98 -13.69
CA ALA A 345 -0.05 -6.33 -14.87
C ALA A 345 -0.82 -5.02 -14.54
N ALA A 346 -1.67 -5.08 -13.51
CA ALA A 346 -2.42 -3.90 -13.04
C ALA A 346 -1.47 -2.84 -12.47
N THR A 347 -0.45 -3.27 -11.71
CA THR A 347 0.56 -2.38 -11.13
C THR A 347 1.43 -1.71 -12.19
N ALA A 348 1.92 -2.49 -13.15
CA ALA A 348 2.70 -1.99 -14.26
C ALA A 348 1.93 -0.93 -15.05
N ALA A 349 0.64 -1.16 -15.32
CA ALA A 349 -0.19 -0.23 -16.08
C ALA A 349 -0.31 1.15 -15.40
N TYR A 350 -0.59 1.23 -14.09
CA TYR A 350 -0.64 2.55 -13.43
C TYR A 350 0.75 3.16 -13.18
N VAL A 351 1.79 2.36 -12.98
CA VAL A 351 3.18 2.86 -12.89
C VAL A 351 3.64 3.45 -14.23
N PHE A 352 3.28 2.83 -15.35
CA PHE A 352 3.57 3.36 -16.68
C PHE A 352 2.72 4.59 -17.00
N ALA A 353 1.47 4.64 -16.52
CA ALA A 353 0.67 5.85 -16.61
C ALA A 353 1.33 7.04 -15.93
N PHE A 354 1.77 6.83 -14.70
CA PHE A 354 2.54 7.80 -13.93
C PHE A 354 3.78 8.28 -14.69
N ARG A 355 4.54 7.36 -15.29
CA ARG A 355 5.74 7.69 -16.07
C ARG A 355 5.44 8.48 -17.34
N ALA A 356 4.42 8.08 -18.09
CA ALA A 356 3.96 8.79 -19.26
C ALA A 356 3.61 10.25 -18.90
N LEU A 357 2.95 10.46 -17.75
CA LEU A 357 2.63 11.80 -17.26
C LEU A 357 3.88 12.66 -17.01
N THR A 358 4.93 12.10 -16.41
CA THR A 358 6.20 12.82 -16.17
C THR A 358 7.00 13.16 -17.44
N HIS A 359 6.66 12.54 -18.57
CA HIS A 359 7.23 12.76 -19.90
C HIS A 359 6.28 13.49 -20.85
N ASP A 360 5.26 14.17 -20.32
CA ASP A 360 4.26 14.91 -21.09
C ASP A 360 3.42 14.06 -22.08
N ASP A 361 3.43 12.73 -21.96
CA ASP A 361 2.52 11.82 -22.67
C ASP A 361 1.22 11.62 -21.88
N VAL A 362 0.41 12.67 -21.91
CA VAL A 362 -0.82 12.76 -21.13
C VAL A 362 -1.89 11.77 -21.60
N GLU A 363 -2.02 11.55 -22.92
CA GLU A 363 -3.01 10.62 -23.48
C GLU A 363 -2.65 9.17 -23.15
N GLY A 364 -1.39 8.80 -23.32
CA GLY A 364 -0.87 7.50 -22.91
C GLY A 364 -1.02 7.28 -21.40
N ALA A 365 -0.80 8.33 -20.60
CA ALA A 365 -0.99 8.27 -19.15
C ALA A 365 -2.43 7.93 -18.75
N VAL A 366 -3.43 8.62 -19.33
CA VAL A 366 -4.85 8.35 -19.03
C VAL A 366 -5.23 6.93 -19.47
N ALA A 367 -4.86 6.51 -20.68
CA ALA A 367 -5.18 5.18 -21.19
C ALA A 367 -4.55 4.04 -20.37
N ALA A 368 -3.31 4.23 -19.92
CA ALA A 368 -2.61 3.26 -19.08
C ALA A 368 -3.22 3.17 -17.66
N ALA A 369 -3.63 4.31 -17.07
CA ALA A 369 -4.28 4.33 -15.76
C ALA A 369 -5.64 3.62 -15.80
N GLU A 370 -6.44 3.89 -16.83
CA GLU A 370 -7.74 3.23 -17.04
C GLU A 370 -7.57 1.71 -17.23
N ARG A 371 -6.55 1.29 -17.99
CA ARG A 371 -6.20 -0.12 -18.15
C ARG A 371 -5.86 -0.77 -16.81
N GLY A 372 -4.98 -0.15 -16.02
CA GLY A 372 -4.58 -0.66 -14.71
C GLY A 372 -5.78 -0.82 -13.77
N ARG A 373 -6.68 0.17 -13.77
CA ARG A 373 -7.93 0.11 -13.01
C ARG A 373 -8.83 -1.04 -13.46
N LYS A 374 -9.04 -1.22 -14.77
CA LYS A 374 -9.86 -2.32 -15.32
C LYS A 374 -9.30 -3.69 -14.94
N LEU A 375 -7.97 -3.86 -15.01
CA LEU A 375 -7.30 -5.09 -14.60
C LEU A 375 -7.47 -5.37 -13.11
N ALA A 376 -7.17 -4.38 -12.25
CA ALA A 376 -7.31 -4.52 -10.80
C ALA A 376 -8.76 -4.85 -10.39
N ARG A 377 -9.73 -4.14 -10.97
CA ARG A 377 -11.16 -4.37 -10.70
C ARG A 377 -11.63 -5.75 -11.18
N GLY A 378 -11.16 -6.20 -12.35
CA GLY A 378 -11.50 -7.51 -12.91
C GLY A 378 -11.00 -8.69 -12.06
N SER A 379 -9.94 -8.47 -11.27
CA SER A 379 -9.31 -9.46 -10.39
C SER A 379 -9.57 -9.21 -8.89
N ASP A 380 -10.42 -8.23 -8.55
CA ASP A 380 -10.76 -7.86 -7.17
C ASP A 380 -9.57 -7.37 -6.29
N TYR A 381 -8.49 -6.86 -6.90
CA TYR A 381 -7.40 -6.20 -6.17
C TYR A 381 -7.80 -4.76 -5.81
N ARG A 382 -8.53 -4.58 -4.71
CA ARG A 382 -9.19 -3.30 -4.39
C ARG A 382 -8.23 -2.19 -3.98
N LEU A 383 -7.12 -2.53 -3.31
CA LEU A 383 -6.07 -1.55 -2.99
C LEU A 383 -5.30 -1.09 -4.25
N ILE A 384 -5.09 -2.00 -5.20
CA ILE A 384 -4.46 -1.70 -6.49
C ILE A 384 -5.42 -0.87 -7.36
N GLU A 385 -6.72 -1.18 -7.34
CA GLU A 385 -7.76 -0.39 -8.00
C GLU A 385 -7.76 1.05 -7.49
N LEU A 386 -7.60 1.25 -6.18
CA LEU A 386 -7.49 2.59 -5.58
C LEU A 386 -6.22 3.32 -6.04
N ALA A 387 -5.08 2.64 -6.10
CA ALA A 387 -3.83 3.23 -6.61
C ALA A 387 -3.93 3.62 -8.10
N ALA A 388 -4.55 2.76 -8.92
CA ALA A 388 -4.81 3.05 -10.32
C ALA A 388 -5.80 4.22 -10.50
N LEU A 389 -6.86 4.29 -9.68
CA LEU A 389 -7.79 5.42 -9.63
C LEU A 389 -7.11 6.72 -9.20
N THR A 390 -6.20 6.66 -8.23
CA THR A 390 -5.39 7.82 -7.81
C THR A 390 -4.59 8.36 -8.99
N THR A 391 -3.91 7.45 -9.72
CA THR A 391 -3.13 7.82 -10.90
C THR A 391 -4.04 8.38 -12.00
N GLN A 392 -5.20 7.77 -12.24
CA GLN A 392 -6.18 8.25 -13.22
C GLN A 392 -6.65 9.68 -12.89
N LEU A 393 -6.97 9.95 -11.62
CA LEU A 393 -7.34 11.28 -11.14
C LEU A 393 -6.23 12.31 -11.40
N GLU A 394 -4.99 11.94 -11.09
CA GLU A 394 -3.82 12.80 -11.26
C GLU A 394 -3.53 13.07 -12.75
N CYS A 395 -3.70 12.08 -13.63
CA CYS A 395 -3.64 12.27 -15.08
C CYS A 395 -4.76 13.18 -15.59
N GLU A 396 -6.01 12.97 -15.16
CA GLU A 396 -7.16 13.80 -15.55
C GLU A 396 -7.07 15.23 -14.98
N LEU A 397 -6.39 15.39 -13.84
CA LEU A 397 -6.08 16.68 -13.25
C LEU A 397 -5.15 17.50 -14.15
N VAL A 398 -4.14 16.86 -14.75
CA VAL A 398 -3.16 17.49 -15.64
C VAL A 398 -3.70 17.66 -17.06
N SER A 399 -4.51 16.71 -17.56
CA SER A 399 -4.84 16.59 -18.99
C SER A 399 -5.92 17.53 -19.50
N SER A 400 -6.95 17.78 -18.69
CA SER A 400 -8.24 18.23 -19.21
C SER A 400 -8.61 19.62 -18.72
N ALA A 401 -9.03 20.49 -19.63
CA ALA A 401 -9.78 21.70 -19.26
C ALA A 401 -11.22 21.36 -18.80
N ASP A 402 -11.78 20.26 -19.31
CA ASP A 402 -13.09 19.75 -18.89
C ASP A 402 -13.00 19.10 -17.50
N HIS A 403 -13.91 19.50 -16.62
CA HIS A 403 -14.03 18.96 -15.26
C HIS A 403 -14.83 17.65 -15.21
N ALA A 404 -15.57 17.28 -16.26
CA ALA A 404 -16.47 16.13 -16.21
C ALA A 404 -15.76 14.77 -16.00
N PRO A 405 -14.64 14.45 -16.70
CA PRO A 405 -13.89 13.22 -16.43
C PRO A 405 -13.36 13.17 -14.99
N LEU A 406 -12.68 14.25 -14.57
CA LEU A 406 -12.11 14.37 -13.23
C LEU A 406 -13.18 14.22 -12.14
N SER A 407 -14.33 14.87 -12.30
CA SER A 407 -15.45 14.80 -11.35
C SER A 407 -16.00 13.38 -11.23
N ARG A 408 -16.14 12.65 -12.34
CA ARG A 408 -16.58 11.25 -12.35
C ARG A 408 -15.59 10.35 -11.62
N SER A 409 -14.32 10.40 -12.01
CA SER A 409 -13.27 9.60 -11.39
C SER A 409 -13.13 9.91 -9.89
N LEU A 410 -13.37 11.18 -9.50
CA LEU A 410 -13.28 11.60 -8.10
C LEU A 410 -14.40 10.98 -7.26
N GLY A 411 -15.63 10.96 -7.77
CA GLY A 411 -16.74 10.28 -7.11
C GLY A 411 -16.52 8.77 -6.97
N GLU A 412 -15.93 8.14 -7.99
CA GLU A 412 -15.59 6.71 -7.95
C GLU A 412 -14.47 6.42 -6.94
N PHE A 413 -13.45 7.27 -6.89
CA PHE A 413 -12.36 7.20 -5.93
C PHE A 413 -12.85 7.39 -4.48
N GLU A 414 -13.68 8.40 -4.22
CA GLU A 414 -14.27 8.64 -2.89
C GLU A 414 -15.13 7.45 -2.44
N SER A 415 -15.94 6.91 -3.35
CA SER A 415 -16.76 5.73 -3.08
C SER A 415 -15.91 4.52 -2.70
N LEU A 416 -14.83 4.26 -3.45
CA LEU A 416 -13.90 3.18 -3.14
C LEU A 416 -13.15 3.42 -1.83
N ALA A 417 -12.62 4.62 -1.60
CA ALA A 417 -11.92 4.98 -0.37
C ALA A 417 -12.82 4.83 0.86
N HIS A 418 -14.09 5.23 0.75
CA HIS A 418 -15.07 5.04 1.81
C HIS A 418 -15.36 3.56 2.08
N ALA A 419 -15.54 2.75 1.02
CA ALA A 419 -15.75 1.30 1.15
C ALA A 419 -14.55 0.59 1.81
N LEU A 420 -13.34 1.10 1.61
CA LEU A 420 -12.10 0.58 2.21
C LEU A 420 -11.82 1.16 3.61
N GLY A 421 -12.53 2.21 4.03
CA GLY A 421 -12.29 2.91 5.29
C GLY A 421 -10.94 3.63 5.36
N LEU A 422 -10.54 4.30 4.27
CA LEU A 422 -9.23 4.94 4.13
C LEU A 422 -9.31 6.47 4.18
N ASP A 423 -9.12 7.03 5.37
CA ASP A 423 -9.23 8.48 5.61
C ASP A 423 -8.20 9.30 4.83
N TRP A 424 -6.96 8.82 4.69
CA TRP A 424 -5.93 9.52 3.93
C TRP A 424 -6.31 9.65 2.45
N ALA A 425 -7.01 8.66 1.89
CA ALA A 425 -7.48 8.70 0.50
C ALA A 425 -8.61 9.72 0.36
N LEU A 426 -9.57 9.77 1.30
CA LEU A 426 -10.60 10.81 1.33
C LEU A 426 -9.99 12.22 1.47
N GLN A 427 -8.91 12.37 2.22
CA GLN A 427 -8.17 13.63 2.31
C GLN A 427 -7.45 14.00 1.01
N LEU A 428 -6.95 13.05 0.23
CA LEU A 428 -6.45 13.31 -1.12
C LEU A 428 -7.56 13.77 -2.07
N ALA A 429 -8.75 13.16 -1.99
CA ALA A 429 -9.91 13.64 -2.75
C ALA A 429 -10.27 15.09 -2.38
N ALA A 430 -10.29 15.39 -1.08
CA ALA A 430 -10.50 16.73 -0.57
C ALA A 430 -9.42 17.70 -1.08
N LEU A 431 -8.14 17.31 -1.08
CA LEU A 431 -7.04 18.10 -1.62
C LEU A 431 -7.26 18.49 -3.08
N VAL A 432 -7.75 17.56 -3.92
CA VAL A 432 -8.07 17.85 -5.32
C VAL A 432 -9.17 18.91 -5.43
N ARG A 433 -10.24 18.80 -4.63
CA ARG A 433 -11.35 19.78 -4.63
C ARG A 433 -10.91 21.15 -4.12
N LEU A 434 -10.31 21.18 -2.93
CA LEU A 434 -9.97 22.41 -2.20
C LEU A 434 -8.77 23.14 -2.83
N GLY A 435 -7.90 22.42 -3.54
CA GLY A 435 -6.81 23.01 -4.32
C GLY A 435 -7.24 23.58 -5.67
N GLY A 436 -8.53 23.52 -6.01
CA GLY A 436 -9.07 24.12 -7.23
C GLY A 436 -9.12 23.22 -8.47
N GLY A 437 -9.07 21.89 -8.28
CA GLY A 437 -9.23 20.93 -9.40
C GLY A 437 -10.63 20.93 -10.03
N LEU A 438 -11.67 21.27 -9.24
CA LEU A 438 -13.08 21.30 -9.67
C LEU A 438 -13.78 22.64 -9.39
N GLY A 439 -13.02 23.70 -9.09
CA GLY A 439 -13.60 25.01 -8.76
C GLY A 439 -12.62 25.97 -8.12
N ASN A 440 -13.12 26.83 -7.24
CA ASN A 440 -12.30 27.80 -6.53
C ASN A 440 -11.44 27.13 -5.45
N VAL A 441 -10.26 27.70 -5.22
CA VAL A 441 -9.40 27.31 -4.10
C VAL A 441 -10.09 27.63 -2.77
N ASP A 442 -10.06 26.69 -1.82
CA ASP A 442 -10.50 26.88 -0.43
C ASP A 442 -9.27 26.86 0.50
N PRO A 443 -8.71 28.04 0.85
CA PRO A 443 -7.54 28.13 1.72
C PRO A 443 -7.76 27.56 3.11
N LEU A 444 -8.96 27.74 3.68
CA LEU A 444 -9.30 27.23 5.01
C LEU A 444 -9.35 25.71 5.03
N GLY A 445 -9.89 25.13 3.96
CA GLY A 445 -9.83 23.70 3.71
C GLY A 445 -8.39 23.18 3.63
N LEU A 446 -7.53 23.88 2.88
CA LEU A 446 -6.12 23.53 2.73
C LEU A 446 -5.33 23.66 4.04
N GLU A 447 -5.62 24.66 4.87
CA GLU A 447 -5.00 24.81 6.21
C GLU A 447 -5.29 23.60 7.10
N ARG A 448 -6.52 23.07 7.07
CA ARG A 448 -6.84 21.81 7.79
C ARG A 448 -6.09 20.61 7.23
N LEU A 449 -5.93 20.52 5.91
CA LEU A 449 -5.18 19.42 5.28
C LEU A 449 -3.67 19.52 5.49
N ALA A 450 -3.14 20.73 5.72
CA ALA A 450 -1.75 20.97 6.07
C ALA A 450 -1.37 20.40 7.46
N GLU A 451 -2.36 20.06 8.29
CA GLU A 451 -2.18 19.37 9.57
C GLU A 451 -2.42 17.86 9.48
N SER A 452 -2.72 17.33 8.28
CA SER A 452 -2.96 15.90 8.09
C SER A 452 -1.78 15.05 8.58
N GLU A 453 -2.06 13.92 9.21
CA GLU A 453 -1.06 12.88 9.53
C GLU A 453 -0.43 12.28 8.25
N SER A 454 -1.19 12.24 7.15
CA SER A 454 -0.75 11.73 5.85
C SER A 454 0.30 12.66 5.22
N PRO A 455 1.57 12.24 5.11
CA PRO A 455 2.65 13.03 4.52
C PRO A 455 2.36 13.56 3.11
N PRO A 456 1.83 12.79 2.14
CA PRO A 456 1.57 13.32 0.80
C PRO A 456 0.46 14.39 0.81
N VAL A 457 -0.60 14.21 1.61
CA VAL A 457 -1.67 15.21 1.77
C VAL A 457 -1.10 16.49 2.36
N ARG A 458 -0.40 16.36 3.51
CA ARG A 458 0.17 17.47 4.26
C ARG A 458 1.14 18.30 3.40
N ARG A 459 2.09 17.63 2.73
CA ARG A 459 3.09 18.29 1.89
C ARG A 459 2.45 19.06 0.74
N ARG A 460 1.55 18.42 -0.01
CA ARG A 460 0.87 19.06 -1.15
C ARG A 460 -0.05 20.20 -0.70
N ALA A 461 -0.76 20.06 0.41
CA ALA A 461 -1.59 21.14 0.98
C ALA A 461 -0.75 22.36 1.36
N ARG A 462 0.37 22.16 2.06
CA ARG A 462 1.30 23.24 2.44
C ARG A 462 1.94 23.92 1.21
N ALA A 463 2.29 23.15 0.18
CA ALA A 463 2.80 23.71 -1.07
C ALA A 463 1.74 24.51 -1.87
N LEU A 464 0.47 24.08 -1.83
CA LEU A 464 -0.64 24.88 -2.37
C LEU A 464 -0.89 26.16 -1.57
N LEU A 465 -0.59 26.16 -0.27
CA LEU A 465 -0.61 27.33 0.60
C LEU A 465 0.61 28.26 0.43
N GLY A 466 1.48 27.98 -0.54
CA GLY A 466 2.63 28.83 -0.90
C GLY A 466 3.87 28.63 -0.02
N GLU A 467 3.94 27.56 0.77
CA GLU A 467 5.14 27.21 1.53
C GLU A 467 6.22 26.61 0.63
N ASP A 468 7.48 26.96 0.91
CA ASP A 468 8.64 26.43 0.20
C ASP A 468 8.96 25.01 0.73
N ILE A 469 8.44 24.00 0.03
CA ILE A 469 8.58 22.60 0.37
C ILE A 469 9.24 21.87 -0.80
N PRO A 470 10.24 21.00 -0.54
CA PRO A 470 10.77 20.12 -1.58
C PRO A 470 9.68 19.22 -2.17
N LEU A 471 9.45 19.38 -3.47
CA LEU A 471 8.51 18.59 -4.26
C LEU A 471 9.28 17.73 -5.26
N SER A 472 8.72 16.55 -5.56
CA SER A 472 9.14 15.80 -6.73
C SER A 472 8.62 16.48 -8.01
N ARG A 473 9.28 16.26 -9.16
CA ARG A 473 8.80 16.76 -10.48
C ARG A 473 7.35 16.36 -10.73
N TYR A 474 6.97 15.15 -10.33
CA TYR A 474 5.59 14.70 -10.41
C TYR A 474 4.62 15.58 -9.63
N GLU A 475 4.94 15.91 -8.38
CA GLU A 475 4.06 16.74 -7.56
C GLU A 475 3.99 18.18 -8.07
N GLU A 476 5.10 18.72 -8.56
CA GLU A 476 5.12 20.02 -9.22
C GLU A 476 4.12 20.08 -10.38
N LEU A 477 4.09 19.05 -11.25
CA LEU A 477 3.14 18.95 -12.35
C LEU A 477 1.68 18.98 -11.87
N LEU A 478 1.36 18.25 -10.79
CA LEU A 478 0.01 18.19 -10.22
C LEU A 478 -0.42 19.52 -9.64
N LEU A 479 0.44 20.16 -8.83
CA LEU A 479 0.12 21.43 -8.19
C LEU A 479 0.02 22.55 -9.22
N GLU A 480 0.85 22.52 -10.25
CA GLU A 480 0.77 23.48 -11.36
C GLU A 480 -0.52 23.31 -12.16
N ALA A 481 -0.97 22.07 -12.38
CA ALA A 481 -2.28 21.83 -12.98
C ALA A 481 -3.44 22.40 -12.14
N GLN A 482 -3.38 22.26 -10.81
CA GLN A 482 -4.39 22.85 -9.91
C GLN A 482 -4.40 24.38 -9.95
N ARG A 483 -3.22 25.01 -9.95
CA ARG A 483 -3.08 26.48 -10.07
C ARG A 483 -3.62 26.99 -11.39
N ARG A 484 -3.27 26.34 -12.51
CA ARG A 484 -3.78 26.68 -13.85
C ARG A 484 -5.29 26.57 -13.94
N ARG A 485 -5.90 25.52 -13.38
CA ARG A 485 -7.36 25.30 -13.42
C ARG A 485 -8.13 26.30 -12.58
N SER A 486 -7.61 26.67 -11.42
CA SER A 486 -8.27 27.64 -10.55
C SER A 486 -8.05 29.10 -10.97
N GLY A 487 -7.00 29.38 -11.76
CA GLY A 487 -6.60 30.75 -12.11
C GLY A 487 -6.15 31.56 -10.90
N VAL A 488 -5.77 30.89 -9.82
CA VAL A 488 -5.38 31.47 -8.53
C VAL A 488 -4.19 30.69 -7.97
N ARG A 489 -3.27 31.42 -7.33
CA ARG A 489 -2.24 30.85 -6.47
C ARG A 489 -2.26 31.53 -5.11
N ILE A 490 -1.85 30.81 -4.07
CA ILE A 490 -1.69 31.36 -2.72
C ILE A 490 -0.21 31.67 -2.52
N GLU A 491 0.09 32.88 -2.08
CA GLU A 491 1.45 33.32 -1.76
C GLU A 491 1.57 33.73 -0.29
N VAL A 492 2.76 33.55 0.30
CA VAL A 492 3.09 34.13 1.60
C VAL A 492 3.32 35.64 1.44
N ALA A 493 2.56 36.43 2.18
CA ALA A 493 2.60 37.89 2.11
C ALA A 493 3.96 38.44 2.57
N PRO A 494 4.43 39.59 2.03
CA PRO A 494 5.72 40.19 2.39
C PRO A 494 5.94 40.38 3.89
N CYS A 495 4.90 40.81 4.63
CA CYS A 495 4.95 40.98 6.09
C CYS A 495 5.28 39.69 6.88
N SER A 496 5.12 38.53 6.26
CA SER A 496 5.37 37.21 6.88
C SER A 496 6.67 36.56 6.39
N ARG A 497 7.40 37.16 5.44
CA ARG A 497 8.66 36.61 4.92
C ARG A 497 9.77 36.65 5.97
N GLY A 498 10.58 35.59 6.04
CA GLY A 498 11.72 35.48 6.96
C GLY A 498 11.36 35.16 8.42
N ARG A 499 10.08 34.90 8.72
CA ARG A 499 9.66 34.39 10.03
C ARG A 499 9.89 32.88 10.06
N GLU A 500 10.77 32.40 10.92
CA GLU A 500 11.00 30.97 11.10
C GLU A 500 9.75 30.29 11.68
N ALA A 501 9.41 29.10 11.18
CA ALA A 501 8.29 28.29 11.64
C ALA A 501 8.44 27.73 13.09
N GLY A 502 9.38 28.27 13.88
CA GLY A 502 9.75 27.80 15.21
C GLY A 502 8.91 28.36 16.36
N GLY A 503 7.87 29.16 16.09
CA GLY A 503 6.89 29.62 17.07
C GLY A 503 5.45 29.34 16.62
N ASP A 504 4.49 29.41 17.55
CA ASP A 504 3.05 29.23 17.29
C ASP A 504 2.50 30.38 16.41
N LEU A 505 2.82 30.35 15.11
CA LEU A 505 2.27 31.26 14.12
C LEU A 505 0.79 30.90 13.89
N ILE A 506 -0.06 31.91 13.88
CA ILE A 506 -1.47 31.80 13.59
C ILE A 506 -1.65 31.84 12.07
N PRO A 507 -2.21 30.78 11.44
CA PRO A 507 -2.55 30.79 10.03
C PRO A 507 -3.56 31.90 9.72
N ALA A 508 -3.25 32.70 8.72
CA ALA A 508 -4.09 33.79 8.26
C ALA A 508 -3.97 33.97 6.75
N GLY A 509 -4.96 34.61 6.14
CA GLY A 509 -4.78 35.14 4.81
C GLY A 509 -5.93 35.97 4.28
N MET A 510 -5.69 36.48 3.08
CA MET A 510 -6.49 37.49 2.41
C MET A 510 -6.89 37.02 1.02
N ASP A 511 -8.18 37.13 0.70
CA ASP A 511 -8.72 37.04 -0.66
C ASP A 511 -9.13 38.45 -1.13
N PRO A 512 -8.30 39.11 -1.96
CA PRO A 512 -8.60 40.42 -2.52
C PRO A 512 -9.86 40.45 -3.39
N ARG A 513 -10.21 39.34 -4.07
CA ARG A 513 -11.37 39.30 -4.97
C ARG A 513 -12.67 39.33 -4.19
N GLY A 514 -12.73 38.60 -3.07
CA GLY A 514 -13.86 38.58 -2.15
C GLY A 514 -13.87 39.68 -1.09
N SER A 515 -12.75 40.40 -0.93
CA SER A 515 -12.45 41.23 0.25
C SER A 515 -12.64 40.44 1.55
N GLU A 516 -12.10 39.23 1.58
CA GLU A 516 -12.29 38.28 2.67
C GLU A 516 -10.97 38.04 3.40
N LEU A 517 -11.03 38.09 4.73
CA LEU A 517 -9.90 37.82 5.62
C LEU A 517 -10.22 36.55 6.42
N TRP A 518 -9.35 35.55 6.35
CA TRP A 518 -9.46 34.37 7.21
C TRP A 518 -8.32 34.30 8.21
N ILE A 519 -8.63 33.98 9.46
CA ILE A 519 -7.67 33.85 10.56
C ILE A 519 -8.11 32.68 11.45
N ALA A 520 -7.19 31.78 11.78
CA ALA A 520 -7.42 30.66 12.70
C ALA A 520 -8.71 29.88 12.39
N GLY A 521 -8.94 29.53 11.13
CA GLY A 521 -10.12 28.77 10.73
C GLY A 521 -11.42 29.58 10.57
N ARG A 522 -11.42 30.90 10.82
CA ARG A 522 -12.60 31.76 10.72
C ARG A 522 -12.46 32.75 9.59
N SER A 523 -13.50 32.85 8.76
CA SER A 523 -13.55 33.81 7.66
C SER A 523 -14.40 35.03 8.01
N THR A 524 -13.95 36.20 7.56
CA THR A 524 -14.60 37.49 7.78
C THR A 524 -14.67 38.27 6.47
N ASN A 525 -15.90 38.51 5.99
CA ASN A 525 -16.13 39.31 4.79
C ASN A 525 -16.10 40.81 5.12
N LEU A 526 -15.24 41.56 4.43
CA LEU A 526 -15.05 43.01 4.58
C LEU A 526 -15.51 43.80 3.35
N LYS A 527 -16.26 43.19 2.43
CA LYS A 527 -16.74 43.84 1.19
C LYS A 527 -17.58 45.10 1.44
N SER A 528 -18.34 45.13 2.54
CA SER A 528 -19.12 46.30 2.96
C SER A 528 -18.28 47.39 3.64
N ARG A 529 -16.97 47.17 3.82
CA ARG A 529 -16.05 48.03 4.58
C ARG A 529 -14.73 48.26 3.81
N PRO A 530 -14.78 48.87 2.61
CA PRO A 530 -13.64 48.97 1.69
C PRO A 530 -12.42 49.68 2.30
N LEU A 531 -12.65 50.68 3.15
CA LEU A 531 -11.57 51.37 3.85
C LEU A 531 -10.79 50.45 4.81
N LEU A 532 -11.49 49.55 5.51
CA LEU A 532 -10.84 48.59 6.41
C LEU A 532 -10.02 47.58 5.61
N TRP A 533 -10.55 47.14 4.47
CA TRP A 533 -9.84 46.25 3.55
C TRP A 533 -8.56 46.89 3.01
N ARG A 534 -8.63 48.13 2.51
CA ARG A 534 -7.48 48.85 1.97
C ARG A 534 -6.37 49.05 3.00
N LEU A 535 -6.72 49.28 4.27
CA LEU A 535 -5.74 49.32 5.36
C LEU A 535 -5.03 47.98 5.57
N LEU A 536 -5.77 46.86 5.50
CA LEU A 536 -5.18 45.53 5.61
C LEU A 536 -4.23 45.23 4.44
N GLU A 537 -4.59 45.62 3.21
CA GLU A 537 -3.72 45.44 2.04
C GLU A 537 -2.40 46.19 2.20
N LEU A 538 -2.45 47.46 2.60
CA LEU A 538 -1.26 48.28 2.84
C LEU A 538 -0.32 47.68 3.89
N LEU A 539 -0.89 47.15 4.98
CA LEU A 539 -0.13 46.52 6.05
C LEU A 539 0.44 45.17 5.61
N ALA A 540 -0.30 44.40 4.80
CA ALA A 540 0.13 43.10 4.29
C ALA A 540 1.28 43.20 3.26
N ASP A 541 1.27 44.26 2.44
CA ASP A 541 2.31 44.55 1.43
C ASP A 541 3.62 45.03 2.03
N SER A 542 3.60 45.47 3.28
CA SER A 542 4.76 46.08 3.93
C SER A 542 5.51 45.04 4.77
N PRO A 543 6.82 44.82 4.55
CA PRO A 543 7.61 43.87 5.34
C PRO A 543 7.84 44.31 6.80
N GLY A 544 7.54 45.58 7.13
CA GLY A 544 7.73 46.16 8.45
C GLY A 544 6.62 47.15 8.84
N PRO A 545 6.83 47.95 9.89
CA PRO A 545 5.91 48.99 10.30
C PRO A 545 5.62 50.00 9.19
N VAL A 546 4.35 50.39 9.09
CA VAL A 546 3.88 51.47 8.21
C VAL A 546 3.52 52.67 9.07
N SER A 547 4.02 53.84 8.69
CA SER A 547 3.77 55.07 9.44
C SER A 547 2.28 55.44 9.42
N LYS A 548 1.82 56.19 10.44
CA LYS A 548 0.43 56.71 10.45
C LYS A 548 0.14 57.59 9.24
N GLU A 549 1.13 58.40 8.84
CA GLU A 549 1.05 59.29 7.69
C GLU A 549 0.82 58.49 6.40
N ASP A 550 1.65 57.49 6.15
CA ASP A 550 1.55 56.65 4.94
C ASP A 550 0.22 55.89 4.89
N LEU A 551 -0.24 55.33 6.01
CA LEU A 551 -1.52 54.64 6.08
C LEU A 551 -2.69 55.58 5.76
N ILE A 552 -2.68 56.80 6.31
CA ILE A 552 -3.74 57.78 6.07
C ILE A 552 -3.74 58.24 4.60
N VAL A 553 -2.59 58.70 4.12
CA VAL A 553 -2.45 59.25 2.76
C VAL A 553 -2.85 58.20 1.72
N ARG A 554 -2.40 56.95 1.88
CA ARG A 554 -2.66 55.88 0.91
C ARG A 554 -4.05 55.25 1.02
N ALA A 555 -4.60 55.10 2.24
CA ALA A 555 -5.91 54.47 2.42
C ALA A 555 -7.08 55.43 2.20
N TRP A 556 -6.92 56.73 2.49
CA TRP A 556 -7.94 57.76 2.28
C TRP A 556 -7.73 58.61 1.02
N GLU A 557 -6.66 58.39 0.27
CA GLU A 557 -6.33 59.14 -0.95
C GLU A 557 -6.27 60.66 -0.70
N LEU A 558 -5.55 61.06 0.34
CA LEU A 558 -5.41 62.46 0.75
C LEU A 558 -4.06 63.03 0.33
N ASP A 559 -4.01 64.31 -0.05
CA ASP A 559 -2.77 64.98 -0.46
C ASP A 559 -1.80 65.22 0.71
N ALA A 560 -2.31 65.33 1.94
CA ALA A 560 -1.50 65.61 3.12
C ALA A 560 -2.10 65.02 4.41
N TYR A 561 -1.22 64.62 5.32
CA TYR A 561 -1.58 64.14 6.65
C TYR A 561 -1.70 65.31 7.65
N HIS A 562 -2.69 65.25 8.54
CA HIS A 562 -2.90 66.22 9.62
C HIS A 562 -3.18 65.50 10.95
N PRO A 563 -2.24 65.49 11.91
CA PRO A 563 -2.32 64.68 13.13
C PRO A 563 -3.63 64.85 13.91
N LEU A 564 -4.06 66.10 14.16
CA LEU A 564 -5.28 66.39 14.94
C LEU A 564 -6.58 65.93 14.25
N ARG A 565 -6.57 65.72 12.94
CA ARG A 565 -7.76 65.32 12.17
C ARG A 565 -7.78 63.83 11.87
N HIS A 566 -6.61 63.23 11.66
CA HIS A 566 -6.50 61.91 11.06
C HIS A 566 -6.20 60.81 12.07
N ASP A 567 -5.52 61.09 13.19
CA ASP A 567 -5.16 60.06 14.18
C ASP A 567 -6.38 59.38 14.80
N ALA A 568 -7.40 60.14 15.17
CA ALA A 568 -8.64 59.58 15.72
C ALA A 568 -9.38 58.70 14.70
N ARG A 569 -9.33 59.06 13.41
CA ARG A 569 -9.96 58.28 12.32
C ARG A 569 -9.21 56.96 12.10
N LEU A 570 -7.88 57.01 12.04
CA LEU A 570 -7.04 55.81 11.92
C LEU A 570 -7.22 54.87 13.11
N HIS A 571 -7.19 55.40 14.33
CA HIS A 571 -7.43 54.63 15.54
C HIS A 571 -8.80 53.94 15.53
N THR A 572 -9.84 54.66 15.10
CA THR A 572 -11.21 54.11 14.97
C THR A 572 -11.26 53.00 13.92
N ALA A 573 -10.62 53.18 12.77
CA ALA A 573 -10.57 52.16 11.72
C ALA A 573 -9.81 50.90 12.17
N VAL A 574 -8.65 51.04 12.81
CA VAL A 574 -7.88 49.91 13.35
C VAL A 574 -8.66 49.19 14.46
N SER A 575 -9.33 49.94 15.34
CA SER A 575 -10.19 49.36 16.38
C SER A 575 -11.37 48.58 15.77
N ALA A 576 -11.96 49.12 14.69
CA ALA A 576 -13.01 48.43 13.95
C ALA A 576 -12.50 47.13 13.31
N ILE A 577 -11.29 47.11 12.73
CA ILE A 577 -10.67 45.88 12.21
C ILE A 577 -10.53 44.85 13.34
N ARG A 578 -9.87 45.20 14.45
CA ARG A 578 -9.66 44.29 15.60
C ARG A 578 -10.97 43.70 16.11
N LYS A 579 -12.00 44.54 16.29
CA LYS A 579 -13.33 44.11 16.71
C LYS A 579 -14.00 43.16 15.71
N THR A 580 -13.86 43.44 14.42
CA THR A 580 -14.53 42.68 13.35
C THR A 580 -13.94 41.29 13.19
N VAL A 581 -12.63 41.15 13.43
CA VAL A 581 -11.95 39.86 13.39
C VAL A 581 -12.13 39.07 14.70
N GLY A 582 -12.64 39.70 15.77
CA GLY A 582 -12.87 39.03 17.05
C GLY A 582 -11.59 38.68 17.81
N ALA A 583 -10.48 39.37 17.51
CA ALA A 583 -9.20 39.18 18.17
C ALA A 583 -8.80 40.48 18.88
N ASP A 584 -8.74 40.46 20.20
CA ASP A 584 -8.56 41.67 21.02
C ASP A 584 -7.23 42.40 20.78
N GLN A 585 -6.26 41.82 20.06
CA GLN A 585 -5.05 42.52 19.58
C GLN A 585 -4.25 41.77 18.50
N ALA A 586 -4.71 40.61 18.01
CA ALA A 586 -3.84 39.65 17.32
C ALA A 586 -3.56 39.92 15.83
N VAL A 587 -4.24 40.89 15.19
CA VAL A 587 -4.11 41.08 13.73
C VAL A 587 -3.18 42.23 13.36
N ILE A 588 -3.34 43.36 14.05
CA ILE A 588 -2.60 44.59 13.81
C ILE A 588 -1.95 45.01 15.13
N GLN A 589 -0.62 45.11 15.12
CA GLN A 589 0.16 45.62 16.24
C GLN A 589 0.42 47.11 16.07
N SER A 590 0.35 47.84 17.18
CA SER A 590 0.75 49.24 17.24
C SER A 590 2.25 49.32 17.52
N THR A 591 2.96 50.20 16.82
CA THR A 591 4.40 50.45 16.98
C THR A 591 4.64 51.90 17.41
N SER A 592 5.89 52.27 17.70
CA SER A 592 6.26 53.67 17.96
C SER A 592 6.00 54.59 16.77
N GLU A 593 6.01 54.07 15.54
CA GLU A 593 5.94 54.84 14.30
C GLU A 593 4.58 54.72 13.58
N GLY A 594 3.76 53.72 13.93
CA GLY A 594 2.46 53.49 13.31
C GLY A 594 1.88 52.11 13.61
N TYR A 595 1.67 51.32 12.56
CA TYR A 595 1.04 50.01 12.67
C TYR A 595 1.73 48.98 11.76
N ARG A 596 1.63 47.70 12.13
CA ARG A 596 2.07 46.55 11.32
C ARG A 596 1.12 45.37 11.48
N MET A 597 1.18 44.41 10.56
CA MET A 597 0.60 43.08 10.80
C MET A 597 1.30 42.41 11.98
N ALA A 598 0.54 41.69 12.81
CA ALA A 598 1.09 41.09 14.01
C ALA A 598 2.19 40.06 13.71
N ASP A 599 3.21 40.02 14.57
CA ASP A 599 4.42 39.19 14.38
C ASP A 599 4.15 37.69 14.45
N ASN A 600 3.05 37.30 15.08
CA ASN A 600 2.62 35.91 15.20
C ASN A 600 1.65 35.48 14.09
N LEU A 601 1.45 36.26 13.02
CA LEU A 601 0.66 35.83 11.87
C LEU A 601 1.55 35.25 10.76
N LEU A 602 1.12 34.13 10.19
CA LEU A 602 1.56 33.66 8.88
C LEU A 602 0.50 34.06 7.86
N LEU A 603 0.64 35.26 7.30
CA LEU A 603 -0.33 35.85 6.38
C LEU A 603 -0.09 35.37 4.95
N ARG A 604 -1.13 34.82 4.34
CA ARG A 604 -1.16 34.38 2.94
C ARG A 604 -2.08 35.26 2.09
N ARG A 605 -1.93 35.25 0.77
CA ARG A 605 -2.76 36.02 -0.15
C ARG A 605 -3.12 35.20 -1.39
N LEU A 606 -4.39 35.24 -1.79
CA LEU A 606 -4.80 34.77 -3.11
C LEU A 606 -4.40 35.80 -4.15
N VAL A 607 -3.63 35.37 -5.14
CA VAL A 607 -3.27 36.18 -6.31
C VAL A 607 -3.67 35.43 -7.57
N SER A 608 -3.88 36.15 -8.67
CA SER A 608 -4.13 35.52 -9.96
C SER A 608 -2.93 34.67 -10.38
N ALA A 609 -3.20 33.49 -10.93
CA ALA A 609 -2.18 32.75 -11.68
C ALA A 609 -2.11 33.39 -13.07
N ASP A 610 -0.99 34.05 -13.38
CA ASP A 610 -0.74 34.75 -14.66
C ASP A 610 -0.57 33.77 -15.83
#